data_AF-A0A7Y2XZU7-F1
#
_entry.id   AF-A0A7Y2XZU7-F1
#
_cell.length_a   1.000
_cell.length_b   1.000
_cell.length_c   1.000
_cell.angle_alpha   90.00
_cell.angle_beta   90.00
_cell.angle_gamma   90.00
#
_symmetry.space_group_name_H-M   'P 1'
#
loop_
_entity.id
_entity.type
_entity.pdbx_description
1 polymer ?
#
loop_
_entity_poly.entity_id
_entity_poly.type
_entity_poly.pdbx_seq_one_letter_code
_entity_poly.pdbx_strand_id
1 'polypeptide(L)'
;MALDQTIAQYDAPEKDLYEVGEMPPMGHVPKQMYAWAIRKERHGEPNTAMLEEVVDVPALDSHDVLVLVMAAGVNYNGVWAALGQPISPFDGHKQPYHIAGSDAAGIVWAVGDK
;
A
#
# COMPACT_ATOMS: atom_id res chain seq x y z
N MET A 1 -17.16 -13.79 -28.52
CA MET A 1 -15.78 -13.55 -28.05
C MET A 1 -15.51 -14.58 -26.97
N ALA A 2 -14.90 -15.72 -27.32
CA ALA A 2 -14.50 -16.69 -26.32
C ALA A 2 -13.26 -16.12 -25.62
N LEU A 3 -13.38 -15.79 -24.34
CA LEU A 3 -12.23 -15.48 -23.51
C LEU A 3 -11.44 -16.78 -23.38
N ASP A 4 -10.20 -16.78 -23.84
CA ASP A 4 -9.26 -17.84 -23.56
C ASP A 4 -9.11 -17.95 -22.04
N GLN A 5 -9.57 -19.07 -21.47
CA GLN A 5 -9.59 -19.33 -20.03
C GLN A 5 -8.28 -19.93 -19.52
N THR A 6 -7.23 -20.01 -20.36
CA THR A 6 -5.89 -20.36 -19.90
C THR A 6 -5.24 -19.17 -19.20
N ILE A 7 -5.79 -18.79 -18.05
CA ILE A 7 -5.08 -17.94 -17.09
C ILE A 7 -3.84 -18.73 -16.70
N ALA A 8 -2.65 -18.21 -16.98
CA ALA A 8 -1.42 -18.79 -16.48
C ALA A 8 -1.53 -18.89 -14.96
N GLN A 9 -1.73 -20.11 -14.44
CA GLN A 9 -1.72 -20.36 -13.00
C GLN A 9 -0.30 -20.14 -12.53
N TYR A 10 -0.08 -18.96 -11.95
CA TYR A 10 1.12 -18.67 -11.19
C TYR A 10 1.00 -19.41 -9.85
N ASP A 11 1.69 -20.54 -9.75
CA ASP A 11 1.77 -21.35 -8.54
C ASP A 11 2.89 -20.79 -7.65
N ALA A 12 2.50 -20.13 -6.56
CA ALA A 12 3.38 -19.60 -5.53
C ALA A 12 2.82 -19.94 -4.16
N PRO A 13 3.68 -20.18 -3.16
CA PRO A 13 3.22 -20.50 -1.80
C PRO A 13 2.48 -19.31 -1.20
N GLU A 14 1.39 -19.58 -0.47
CA GLU A 14 0.70 -18.60 0.36
C GLU A 14 1.60 -18.20 1.56
N LYS A 15 1.89 -16.91 1.66
CA LYS A 15 2.70 -16.31 2.73
C LYS A 15 1.95 -15.14 3.35
N ASP A 16 2.33 -14.80 4.57
CA ASP A 16 1.80 -13.61 5.25
C ASP A 16 2.50 -12.31 4.81
N LEU A 17 3.67 -12.40 4.17
CA LEU A 17 4.45 -11.30 3.61
C LEU A 17 5.22 -11.77 2.37
N TYR A 18 5.30 -10.91 1.35
CA TYR A 18 6.04 -11.14 0.10
C TYR A 18 7.07 -10.03 -0.08
N GLU A 19 8.23 -10.38 -0.64
CA GLU A 19 9.27 -9.40 -0.98
C GLU A 19 8.83 -8.50 -2.14
N VAL A 20 9.39 -7.29 -2.23
CA VAL A 20 9.10 -6.39 -3.36
C VAL A 20 9.54 -7.05 -4.67
N GLY A 21 8.59 -7.21 -5.60
CA GLY A 21 8.79 -7.92 -6.87
C GLY A 21 8.43 -9.41 -6.82
N GLU A 22 8.13 -9.97 -5.65
CA GLU A 22 7.49 -11.27 -5.50
C GLU A 22 5.96 -11.10 -5.55
N MET A 23 5.32 -11.69 -6.56
CA MET A 23 3.86 -11.63 -6.67
C MET A 23 3.22 -12.71 -5.77
N PRO A 24 2.14 -12.42 -5.04
CA PRO A 24 1.35 -13.47 -4.38
C PRO A 24 0.63 -14.37 -5.40
N PRO A 25 0.20 -15.58 -5.02
CA PRO A 25 -0.68 -16.38 -5.88
C PRO A 25 -2.02 -15.67 -6.07
N MET A 26 -2.62 -15.85 -7.25
CA MET A 26 -3.87 -15.17 -7.61
C MET A 26 -5.00 -15.57 -6.64
N GLY A 27 -5.64 -14.56 -6.04
CA GLY A 27 -6.72 -14.75 -5.05
C GLY A 27 -6.27 -14.76 -3.59
N HIS A 28 -4.96 -14.78 -3.31
CA HIS A 28 -4.42 -14.67 -1.95
C HIS A 28 -4.05 -13.23 -1.62
N VAL A 29 -4.51 -12.74 -0.46
CA VAL A 29 -4.11 -11.43 0.09
C VAL A 29 -3.21 -11.68 1.30
N PRO A 30 -1.94 -11.23 1.27
CA PRO A 30 -1.06 -11.39 2.44
C PRO A 30 -1.57 -10.57 3.63
N LYS A 31 -1.22 -10.99 4.85
CA LYS A 31 -1.60 -10.26 6.06
C LYS A 31 -0.80 -8.97 6.22
N GLN A 32 0.45 -8.95 5.74
CA GLN A 32 1.39 -7.84 5.90
C GLN A 32 1.98 -7.42 4.55
N MET A 33 2.43 -6.17 4.48
CA MET A 33 3.09 -5.57 3.33
C MET A 33 4.22 -4.63 3.77
N TYR A 34 5.17 -4.38 2.87
CA TYR A 34 6.16 -3.31 3.02
C TYR A 34 5.55 -1.96 2.66
N ALA A 35 5.87 -0.92 3.43
CA ALA A 35 5.47 0.45 3.14
C ALA A 35 6.48 1.48 3.66
N TRP A 36 6.55 2.64 2.99
CA TRP A 36 7.22 3.82 3.53
C TRP A 36 6.28 4.55 4.50
N ALA A 37 6.49 4.33 5.80
CA ALA A 37 5.64 4.84 6.86
C ALA A 37 6.22 6.11 7.52
N ILE A 38 5.35 7.07 7.77
CA ILE A 38 5.60 8.25 8.58
C ILE A 38 5.02 7.98 9.98
N ARG A 39 5.71 8.44 11.01
CA ARG A 39 5.20 8.48 12.40
C ARG A 39 5.31 9.89 12.96
N LYS A 40 4.40 10.27 13.86
CA LYS A 40 4.27 11.65 14.35
C LYS A 40 5.53 12.15 15.03
N GLU A 41 6.19 11.28 15.79
CA GLU A 41 7.45 11.56 16.49
C GLU A 41 8.66 11.72 15.55
N ARG A 42 8.53 11.34 14.28
CA ARG A 42 9.58 11.44 13.25
C ARG A 42 9.35 12.57 12.24
N HIS A 43 8.36 13.44 12.46
CA HIS A 43 8.14 14.55 11.54
C HIS A 43 9.42 15.35 11.29
N GLY A 44 9.70 15.62 10.02
CA GLY A 44 10.96 16.21 9.58
C GLY A 44 11.22 15.99 8.09
N GLU A 45 12.50 16.07 7.71
CA GLU A 45 12.91 15.86 6.32
C GLU A 45 12.49 14.46 5.81
N PRO A 46 12.04 14.33 4.54
CA PRO A 46 11.51 13.06 4.03
C PRO A 46 12.43 11.85 4.20
N ASN A 47 13.75 12.04 4.11
CA ASN A 47 14.74 10.96 4.23
C ASN A 47 14.90 10.39 5.65
N THR A 48 14.34 11.05 6.68
CA THR A 48 14.34 10.56 8.07
C THR A 48 12.93 10.33 8.61
N ALA A 49 11.94 11.05 8.08
CA ALA A 49 10.54 10.91 8.46
C ALA A 49 9.87 9.66 7.86
N MET A 50 10.16 9.37 6.59
CA MET A 50 9.64 8.21 5.87
C MET A 50 10.63 7.05 6.00
N LEU A 51 10.23 5.97 6.65
CA LEU A 51 11.06 4.76 6.79
C LEU A 51 10.30 3.54 6.29
N GLU A 52 11.03 2.58 5.74
CA GLU A 52 10.46 1.29 5.35
C GLU A 52 10.08 0.48 6.59
N GLU A 53 8.82 0.06 6.66
CA GLU A 53 8.26 -0.74 7.75
C GLU A 53 7.38 -1.84 7.18
N VAL A 54 7.27 -2.95 7.90
CA VAL A 54 6.25 -3.99 7.65
C VAL A 54 4.99 -3.60 8.42
N VAL A 55 3.88 -3.51 7.71
CA VAL A 55 2.56 -3.10 8.24
C VAL A 55 1.48 -4.07 7.79
N ASP A 56 0.33 -4.04 8.46
CA ASP A 56 -0.80 -4.88 8.06
C ASP A 56 -1.43 -4.37 6.75
N VAL A 57 -1.83 -5.29 5.89
CA VAL A 57 -2.64 -4.97 4.70
C VAL A 57 -4.02 -4.50 5.17
N PRO A 58 -4.54 -3.35 4.70
CA PRO A 58 -5.85 -2.88 5.09
C PRO A 58 -6.96 -3.88 4.75
N ALA A 59 -7.90 -4.06 5.67
CA ALA A 59 -9.14 -4.78 5.38
C ALA A 59 -10.00 -3.93 4.43
N LEU A 60 -10.49 -4.54 3.34
CA LEU A 60 -11.39 -3.89 2.39
C LEU A 60 -12.79 -3.79 2.99
N ASP A 61 -13.44 -2.62 2.82
CA ASP A 61 -14.89 -2.50 2.97
C ASP A 61 -15.60 -2.89 1.65
N SER A 62 -16.93 -2.89 1.65
CA SER A 62 -17.77 -3.36 0.55
C SER A 62 -17.44 -2.77 -0.81
N HIS A 63 -17.05 -1.51 -0.86
CA HIS A 63 -16.85 -0.75 -2.11
C HIS A 63 -15.39 -0.38 -2.37
N ASP A 64 -14.46 -1.01 -1.64
CA ASP A 64 -13.04 -0.77 -1.81
C ASP A 64 -12.44 -1.74 -2.85
N VAL A 65 -11.29 -1.35 -3.38
CA VAL A 65 -10.41 -2.25 -4.13
C VAL A 65 -9.02 -2.22 -3.53
N LEU A 66 -8.37 -3.37 -3.45
CA LEU A 66 -6.97 -3.48 -3.07
C LEU A 66 -6.13 -3.61 -4.33
N VAL A 67 -5.13 -2.75 -4.47
CA VAL A 67 -4.25 -2.69 -5.63
C VAL A 67 -2.86 -3.18 -5.24
N LEU A 68 -2.34 -4.17 -5.97
CA LEU A 68 -0.93 -4.50 -5.96
C LEU A 68 -0.18 -3.39 -6.72
N VAL A 69 0.43 -2.47 -5.98
CA VAL A 69 1.09 -1.29 -6.53
C VAL A 69 2.39 -1.70 -7.22
N MET A 70 2.49 -1.41 -8.52
CA MET A 70 3.69 -1.68 -9.32
C MET A 70 4.60 -0.45 -9.39
N ALA A 71 4.02 0.75 -9.34
CA ALA A 71 4.74 2.02 -9.27
C ALA A 71 3.87 3.08 -8.58
N ALA A 72 4.54 4.05 -7.95
CA ALA A 72 3.91 5.21 -7.32
C ALA A 72 4.57 6.51 -7.80
N GLY A 73 3.79 7.59 -7.89
CA GLY A 73 4.29 8.92 -8.22
C GLY A 73 4.76 9.69 -6.98
N VAL A 74 5.76 10.56 -7.17
CA VAL A 74 6.26 11.45 -6.12
C VAL A 74 5.59 12.82 -6.26
N ASN A 75 5.03 13.33 -5.17
CA ASN A 75 4.28 14.59 -5.15
C ASN A 75 4.63 15.42 -3.90
N TYR A 76 4.44 16.75 -3.99
CA TYR A 76 4.65 17.71 -2.91
C TYR A 76 3.86 17.38 -1.64
N ASN A 77 2.66 16.81 -1.76
CA ASN A 77 1.86 16.43 -0.58
C ASN A 77 2.56 15.39 0.32
N GLY A 78 3.41 14.51 -0.23
CA GLY A 78 4.22 13.58 0.54
C GLY A 78 5.27 14.31 1.37
N VAL A 79 5.88 15.37 0.83
CA VAL A 79 6.81 16.23 1.57
C VAL A 79 6.11 16.94 2.73
N TRP A 80 4.93 17.51 2.49
CA TRP A 80 4.13 18.15 3.55
C TRP A 80 3.70 17.16 4.63
N ALA A 81 3.32 15.94 4.25
CA ALA A 81 2.98 14.87 5.19
C ALA A 81 4.18 14.48 6.06
N ALA A 82 5.38 14.34 5.48
CA ALA A 82 6.61 14.05 6.22
C ALA A 82 6.98 15.17 7.20
N LEU A 83 6.94 16.42 6.74
CA LEU A 83 7.23 17.59 7.57
C LEU A 83 6.18 17.80 8.68
N GLY A 84 4.95 17.33 8.47
CA GLY A 84 3.81 17.66 9.33
C GLY A 84 3.38 19.13 9.22
N GLN A 85 3.65 19.75 8.07
CA GLN A 85 3.38 21.17 7.80
C GLN A 85 2.65 21.35 6.47
N PRO A 86 1.66 22.26 6.38
CA PRO A 86 1.21 23.17 7.43
C PRO A 86 0.37 22.49 8.53
N ILE A 87 -0.03 21.24 8.31
CA ILE A 87 -0.83 20.44 9.24
C ILE A 87 -0.27 19.01 9.23
N SER A 88 -0.27 18.36 10.39
CA SER A 88 0.11 16.96 10.51
C SER A 88 -1.04 16.06 10.03
N PRO A 89 -0.79 15.03 9.18
CA PRO A 89 -1.83 14.05 8.81
C PRO A 89 -2.48 13.37 10.03
N PHE A 90 -1.72 13.23 11.11
CA PHE A 90 -2.18 12.65 12.38
C PHE A 90 -3.20 13.50 13.13
N ASP A 91 -3.42 14.75 12.71
CA ASP A 91 -4.52 15.57 13.23
C ASP A 91 -5.82 15.33 12.44
N GLY A 92 -5.75 14.65 11.28
CA GLY A 92 -6.89 14.26 10.45
C GLY A 92 -7.34 12.80 10.62
N HIS A 93 -6.50 11.92 11.17
CA HIS A 93 -6.84 10.52 11.44
C HIS A 93 -6.22 10.00 12.74
N LYS A 94 -6.73 8.88 13.26
CA LYS A 94 -6.29 8.29 14.54
C LYS A 94 -5.31 7.12 14.40
N GLN A 95 -4.84 6.84 13.18
CA GLN A 95 -3.88 5.75 12.93
C GLN A 95 -2.49 6.06 13.51
N PRO A 96 -1.74 5.03 13.95
CA PRO A 96 -0.41 5.20 14.56
C PRO A 96 0.71 5.55 13.58
N TYR A 97 0.46 5.41 12.27
CA TYR A 97 1.37 5.78 11.18
C TYR A 97 0.57 6.33 9.98
N HIS A 98 1.28 6.93 9.03
CA HIS A 98 0.72 7.44 7.78
C HIS A 98 1.58 6.96 6.59
N ILE A 99 0.95 6.35 5.59
CA ILE A 99 1.61 5.98 4.33
C ILE A 99 1.18 7.01 3.29
N ALA A 100 2.12 7.83 2.83
CA ALA A 100 1.87 8.84 1.81
C ALA A 100 1.96 8.24 0.38
N GLY A 101 1.34 8.92 -0.58
CA GLY A 101 1.34 8.52 -1.99
C GLY A 101 -0.02 8.80 -2.63
N SER A 102 -0.07 9.68 -3.62
CA SER A 102 -1.33 10.11 -4.26
C SER A 102 -1.41 9.79 -5.75
N ASP A 103 -0.44 9.04 -6.27
CA ASP A 103 -0.41 8.52 -7.64
C ASP A 103 0.05 7.06 -7.57
N ALA A 104 -0.65 6.16 -8.26
CA ALA A 104 -0.30 4.75 -8.31
C ALA A 104 -0.66 4.13 -9.68
N ALA A 105 0.16 3.18 -10.11
CA ALA A 105 -0.15 2.25 -11.19
C ALA A 105 0.02 0.82 -10.66
N GLY A 106 -0.97 -0.04 -10.88
CA GLY A 106 -0.96 -1.38 -10.32
C GLY A 106 -2.04 -2.29 -10.86
N ILE A 107 -2.13 -3.48 -10.27
CA ILE A 107 -3.10 -4.51 -10.61
C ILE A 107 -4.16 -4.56 -9.52
N VAL A 108 -5.44 -4.53 -9.87
CA VAL A 108 -6.51 -4.81 -8.90
C VAL A 108 -6.35 -6.24 -8.42
N TRP A 109 -6.06 -6.41 -7.13
CA TRP A 109 -5.70 -7.68 -6.53
C TRP A 109 -6.87 -8.32 -5.78
N ALA A 110 -7.65 -7.49 -5.09
CA ALA A 110 -8.89 -7.90 -4.44
C ALA A 110 -9.94 -6.79 -4.54
N VAL A 111 -11.21 -7.18 -4.43
CA VAL A 111 -12.37 -6.27 -4.46
C VAL A 111 -13.25 -6.54 -3.24
N GLY A 112 -13.90 -5.50 -2.73
CA GLY A 112 -14.94 -5.61 -1.71
C GLY A 112 -16.14 -6.43 -2.18
N ASP A 113 -17.08 -6.69 -1.27
CA ASP A 113 -18.21 -7.59 -1.51
C ASP A 113 -19.34 -6.98 -2.37
N LYS A 114 -19.25 -5.71 -2.81
CA LYS A 114 -20.28 -5.02 -3.61
C LYS A 114 -19.77 -4.14 -4.74
#